data_AF-A0A8J5QAT3-F1
#
_entry.id   AF-A0A8J5QAT3-F1
#
_cell.length_a   1.000
_cell.length_b   1.000
_cell.length_c   1.000
_cell.angle_alpha   90.00
_cell.angle_beta   90.00
_cell.angle_gamma   90.00
#
_symmetry.space_group_name_H-M   'P 1'
#
loop_
_entity.id
_entity.type
_entity.pdbx_description
1 polymer ?
#
loop_
_entity_poly.entity_id
_entity_poly.type
_entity_poly.pdbx_seq_one_letter_code
_entity_poly.pdbx_strand_id
1 'polypeptide(L)'
;MPESRTKLVSQLPDRCVAETFLGSYMEAFETVFPLWHESSYVDEMAQFWANPESADWTFFAQVYIMLALGCYATPKAKLQALGLDGHALSKLYLDHASVAFSGSQLTASFNYAGLRTLCMSMLARLMDLIASNDQRDCAITVGLTVRAAQTMNLHRHPRLFGGMPGAEMSTRIKIWTTLVLLDLLASVRSSLPPVIHSGDYDSSVRLGREADNDTLSPAPTGHDSDETPFDHILADFLPTASHIVRMANSVNQELDYTNVEKLDRQLRETLGKVSNLHDSTATPRKHHLRSEMFQIIIRRVMLILHEPFGRRPNAAVNFRCSYMRLLECSLALAVSQGALHSQNNPADGMKWALNMFKEDFETALVCIALGIRGNKFDSEALTVNGTTPRDIAWSTLRRAVEITQEQAGDSIKHHLIFLGVYVLVAALECLECNGPIRERIFEAGEKFVSTMEKTKGQRLNDTPTAPVSDSPSAPGSEICSNTGPELNQGDTSAYYIDMGDLNTSVFF
;
A
#
# COMPACT_ATOMS: atom_id res chain seq x y z
N MET A 1 7.03 19.30 24.93
CA MET A 1 7.24 20.54 24.14
C MET A 1 7.23 20.12 22.68
N PRO A 2 6.43 20.73 21.80
CA PRO A 2 6.59 20.49 20.36
C PRO A 2 8.04 20.84 20.02
N GLU A 3 8.73 19.97 19.29
CA GLU A 3 10.08 20.27 18.82
C GLU A 3 10.07 21.62 18.11
N SER A 4 11.01 22.50 18.45
CA SER A 4 11.09 23.81 17.79
C SER A 4 11.31 23.60 16.29
N ARG A 5 10.63 24.36 15.42
CA ARG A 5 10.76 24.27 13.95
C ARG A 5 12.22 24.22 13.50
N THR A 6 13.09 25.01 14.12
CA THR A 6 14.55 25.03 13.87
C THR A 6 15.20 23.66 14.03
N LYS A 7 14.77 22.86 15.02
CA LYS A 7 15.24 21.49 15.23
C LYS A 7 14.81 20.60 14.07
N LEU A 8 13.55 20.66 13.66
CA LEU A 8 13.09 19.86 12.53
C LEU A 8 13.72 20.32 11.22
N VAL A 9 14.02 21.60 11.01
CA VAL A 9 14.77 22.06 9.83
C VAL A 9 16.20 21.50 9.84
N SER A 10 16.85 21.43 11.01
CA SER A 10 18.19 20.83 11.13
C SER A 10 18.20 19.31 10.98
N GLN A 11 17.05 18.64 11.02
CA GLN A 11 16.91 17.21 10.74
C GLN A 11 16.65 16.90 9.25
N LEU A 12 16.53 17.91 8.38
CA LEU A 12 16.45 17.66 6.95
C LEU A 12 17.77 17.03 6.45
N PRO A 13 17.71 16.03 5.58
CA PRO A 13 18.91 15.50 4.95
C PRO A 13 19.57 16.52 4.03
N ASP A 14 20.82 16.27 3.68
CA ASP A 14 21.50 17.00 2.61
C ASP A 14 20.62 17.05 1.35
N ARG A 15 20.59 18.21 0.69
CA ARG A 15 19.70 18.47 -0.43
C ARG A 15 19.81 17.41 -1.55
N CYS A 16 21.01 16.92 -1.85
CA CYS A 16 21.22 15.86 -2.84
C CYS A 16 20.53 14.54 -2.46
N VAL A 17 20.59 14.18 -1.17
CA VAL A 17 19.91 13.00 -0.62
C VAL A 17 18.39 13.23 -0.61
N ALA A 18 17.95 14.42 -0.21
CA ALA A 18 16.56 14.82 -0.24
C ALA A 18 15.97 14.72 -1.66
N GLU A 19 16.62 15.30 -2.66
CA GLU A 19 16.21 15.25 -4.07
C GLU A 19 16.19 13.81 -4.62
N THR A 20 17.10 12.94 -4.16
CA THR A 20 17.05 11.51 -4.47
C THR A 20 15.79 10.84 -3.94
N PHE A 21 15.39 11.11 -2.70
CA PHE A 21 14.18 10.54 -2.11
C PHE A 21 12.93 11.13 -2.74
N LEU A 22 12.87 12.45 -2.94
CA LEU A 22 11.77 13.12 -3.62
C LEU A 22 11.59 12.59 -5.05
N GLY A 23 12.67 12.40 -5.80
CA GLY A 23 12.60 11.78 -7.13
C GLY A 23 12.07 10.35 -7.08
N SER A 24 12.53 9.55 -6.10
CA SER A 24 12.03 8.18 -5.91
C SER A 24 10.55 8.14 -5.53
N TYR A 25 10.07 9.11 -4.74
CA TYR A 25 8.65 9.29 -4.45
C TYR A 25 7.85 9.57 -5.73
N MET A 26 8.32 10.49 -6.58
CA MET A 26 7.64 10.86 -7.83
C MET A 26 7.63 9.70 -8.85
N GLU A 27 8.69 8.87 -8.86
CA GLU A 27 8.72 7.68 -9.73
C GLU A 27 7.80 6.56 -9.24
N ALA A 28 7.66 6.38 -7.93
CA ALA A 28 6.91 5.28 -7.34
C ALA A 28 5.44 5.65 -7.05
N PHE A 29 5.20 6.59 -6.15
CA PHE A 29 3.85 6.87 -5.63
C PHE A 29 3.07 7.79 -6.53
N GLU A 30 3.66 8.89 -7.00
CA GLU A 30 2.95 9.85 -7.88
C GLU A 30 2.51 9.22 -9.20
N THR A 31 3.24 8.21 -9.68
CA THR A 31 2.89 7.43 -10.85
C THR A 31 1.52 6.73 -10.73
N VAL A 32 1.13 6.34 -9.51
CA VAL A 32 -0.04 5.49 -9.22
C VAL A 32 -1.12 6.26 -8.45
N PHE A 33 -0.71 7.18 -7.60
CA PHE A 33 -1.53 8.03 -6.74
C PHE A 33 -1.18 9.50 -7.02
N PRO A 34 -1.55 10.03 -8.19
CA PRO A 34 -1.17 11.39 -8.56
C PRO A 34 -1.81 12.41 -7.62
N LEU A 35 -1.01 13.38 -7.18
CA LEU A 35 -1.40 14.41 -6.22
C LEU A 35 -1.00 15.83 -6.67
N TRP A 36 -0.13 15.97 -7.68
CA TRP A 36 0.36 17.25 -8.18
C TRP A 36 0.19 17.44 -9.69
N HIS A 37 0.03 18.70 -10.08
CA HIS A 37 0.44 19.17 -11.40
C HIS A 37 1.97 19.32 -11.42
N GLU A 38 2.63 18.84 -12.48
CA GLU A 38 4.10 18.71 -12.52
C GLU A 38 4.83 20.05 -12.33
N SER A 39 4.40 21.10 -13.03
CA SER A 39 5.04 22.42 -12.90
C SER A 39 4.83 23.01 -11.49
N SER A 40 3.65 22.78 -10.90
CA SER A 40 3.32 23.28 -9.56
C SER A 40 4.18 22.61 -8.51
N TYR A 41 4.47 21.31 -8.67
CA TYR A 41 5.40 20.60 -7.80
C TYR A 41 6.80 21.21 -7.85
N VAL A 42 7.32 21.49 -9.05
CA VAL A 42 8.65 22.11 -9.22
C VAL A 42 8.73 23.47 -8.53
N ASP A 43 7.71 24.31 -8.73
CA ASP A 43 7.64 25.64 -8.11
C ASP A 43 7.53 25.57 -6.58
N GLU A 44 6.65 24.71 -6.05
CA GLU A 44 6.47 24.46 -4.61
C GLU A 44 7.78 23.99 -3.96
N MET A 45 8.50 23.05 -4.58
CA MET A 45 9.78 22.56 -4.07
C MET A 45 10.89 23.62 -4.14
N ALA A 46 10.96 24.40 -5.22
CA ALA A 46 11.94 25.48 -5.35
C ALA A 46 11.76 26.54 -4.26
N GLN A 47 10.51 26.92 -3.97
CA GLN A 47 10.18 27.85 -2.88
C GLN A 47 10.57 27.28 -1.51
N PHE A 48 10.29 26.01 -1.27
CA PHE A 48 10.68 25.34 -0.02
C PHE A 48 12.19 25.37 0.22
N TRP A 49 12.97 24.97 -0.80
CA TRP A 49 14.42 24.94 -0.68
C TRP A 49 15.07 26.33 -0.62
N ALA A 50 14.37 27.38 -1.02
CA ALA A 50 14.85 28.76 -0.86
C ALA A 50 14.84 29.20 0.62
N ASN A 51 13.85 28.78 1.41
CA ASN A 51 13.78 29.09 2.83
C ASN A 51 12.91 28.08 3.63
N PRO A 52 13.48 26.94 4.06
CA PRO A 52 12.75 25.91 4.79
C PRO A 52 12.15 26.37 6.12
N GLU A 53 12.77 27.33 6.82
CA GLU A 53 12.27 27.83 8.11
C GLU A 53 10.96 28.62 7.99
N SER A 54 10.74 29.22 6.81
CA SER A 54 9.52 29.98 6.51
C SER A 54 8.34 29.12 6.08
N ALA A 55 8.54 27.83 5.81
CA ALA A 55 7.50 26.94 5.34
C ALA A 55 6.35 26.80 6.35
N ASP A 56 5.12 26.68 5.84
CA ASP A 56 3.97 26.31 6.65
C ASP A 56 4.16 24.90 7.24
N TRP A 57 3.65 24.68 8.45
CA TRP A 57 3.78 23.40 9.15
C TRP A 57 3.20 22.22 8.36
N THR A 58 2.11 22.45 7.63
CA THR A 58 1.45 21.44 6.80
C THR A 58 2.33 21.04 5.62
N PHE A 59 2.87 22.04 4.92
CA PHE A 59 3.78 21.80 3.80
C PHE A 59 5.08 21.14 4.27
N PHE A 60 5.55 21.51 5.45
CA PHE A 60 6.74 20.90 6.03
C PHE A 60 6.52 19.42 6.39
N ALA A 61 5.36 19.08 6.95
CA ALA A 61 4.94 17.69 7.13
C ALA A 61 4.83 16.94 5.79
N GLN A 62 4.29 17.60 4.76
CA GLN A 62 4.20 17.08 3.39
C GLN A 62 5.58 16.68 2.86
N VAL A 63 6.60 17.55 2.99
CA VAL A 63 7.96 17.23 2.55
C VAL A 63 8.51 16.02 3.32
N TYR A 64 8.36 15.99 4.65
CA TYR A 64 8.86 14.87 5.45
C TYR A 64 8.23 13.52 5.07
N ILE A 65 6.92 13.48 4.81
CA ILE A 65 6.29 12.22 4.39
C ILE A 65 6.71 11.82 2.97
N MET A 66 6.95 12.78 2.06
CA MET A 66 7.53 12.49 0.75
C MET A 66 8.94 11.90 0.89
N LEU A 67 9.77 12.45 1.78
CA LEU A 67 11.09 11.91 2.08
C LEU A 67 11.01 10.49 2.66
N ALA A 68 10.07 10.23 3.56
CA ALA A 68 9.89 8.91 4.15
C ALA A 68 9.51 7.85 3.10
N LEU A 69 8.47 8.14 2.31
CA LEU A 69 7.98 7.27 1.26
C LEU A 69 9.02 7.09 0.16
N GLY A 70 9.67 8.18 -0.25
CA GLY A 70 10.75 8.18 -1.24
C GLY A 70 11.97 7.38 -0.81
N CYS A 71 12.40 7.53 0.45
CA CYS A 71 13.47 6.74 1.06
C CYS A 71 13.13 5.24 1.01
N TYR A 72 11.88 4.90 1.34
CA TYR A 72 11.43 3.51 1.32
C TYR A 72 11.35 2.89 -0.09
N ALA A 73 10.95 3.69 -1.08
CA ALA A 73 10.95 3.28 -2.49
C ALA A 73 12.34 3.29 -3.15
N THR A 74 13.34 3.88 -2.49
CA THR A 74 14.70 3.94 -3.03
C THR A 74 15.33 2.54 -3.02
N PRO A 75 15.93 2.09 -4.14
CA PRO A 75 16.65 0.82 -4.21
C PRO A 75 17.65 0.61 -3.07
N LYS A 76 17.65 -0.59 -2.47
CA LYS A 76 18.57 -0.95 -1.36
C LYS A 76 20.04 -0.72 -1.74
N ALA A 77 20.43 -1.04 -2.97
CA ALA A 77 21.80 -0.82 -3.44
C ALA A 77 22.18 0.68 -3.44
N LYS A 78 21.24 1.57 -3.78
CA LYS A 78 21.46 3.03 -3.76
C LYS A 78 21.55 3.54 -2.32
N LEU A 79 20.71 3.04 -1.42
CA LEU A 79 20.78 3.35 0.02
C LEU A 79 22.11 2.89 0.64
N GLN A 80 22.56 1.67 0.31
CA GLN A 80 23.85 1.14 0.76
C GLN A 80 25.04 1.98 0.25
N ALA A 81 25.00 2.42 -1.02
CA ALA A 81 26.02 3.31 -1.57
C ALA A 81 26.08 4.67 -0.85
N LEU A 82 24.97 5.11 -0.27
CA LEU A 82 24.88 6.30 0.57
C LEU A 82 25.18 6.03 2.05
N GLY A 83 25.39 4.77 2.46
CA GLY A 83 25.61 4.39 3.86
C GLY A 83 24.38 4.57 4.74
N LEU A 84 23.17 4.50 4.17
CA LEU A 84 21.91 4.78 4.86
C LEU A 84 21.13 3.50 5.17
N ASP A 85 20.58 3.42 6.38
CA ASP A 85 19.49 2.48 6.70
C ASP A 85 18.15 3.09 6.31
N GLY A 86 17.65 2.71 5.14
CA GLY A 86 16.42 3.29 4.60
C GLY A 86 15.16 2.99 5.41
N HIS A 87 15.11 1.88 6.16
CA HIS A 87 13.92 1.56 6.96
C HIS A 87 13.86 2.43 8.22
N ALA A 88 14.96 2.50 8.97
CA ALA A 88 15.06 3.36 10.14
C ALA A 88 14.86 4.84 9.77
N LEU A 89 15.45 5.27 8.65
CA LEU A 89 15.34 6.65 8.17
C LEU A 89 13.92 7.01 7.69
N SER A 90 13.25 6.09 6.99
CA SER A 90 11.85 6.28 6.59
C SER A 90 10.94 6.48 7.81
N LYS A 91 11.12 5.66 8.86
CA LYS A 91 10.38 5.80 10.12
C LYS A 91 10.66 7.13 10.81
N LEU A 92 11.93 7.53 10.89
CA LEU A 92 12.32 8.82 11.47
C LEU A 92 11.65 10.00 10.76
N TYR A 93 11.63 10.00 9.42
CA TYR A 93 10.94 11.04 8.66
C TYR A 93 9.43 11.03 8.84
N LEU A 94 8.80 9.87 9.05
CA LEU A 94 7.37 9.81 9.41
C LEU A 94 7.10 10.39 10.79
N ASP A 95 7.98 10.13 11.76
CA ASP A 95 7.87 10.72 13.09
C ASP A 95 8.00 12.24 13.02
N HIS A 96 8.96 12.77 12.26
CA HIS A 96 9.08 14.21 11.99
C HIS A 96 7.85 14.78 11.26
N ALA A 97 7.30 14.06 10.27
CA ALA A 97 6.07 14.45 9.60
C ALA A 97 4.90 14.53 10.60
N SER A 98 4.77 13.57 11.51
CA SER A 98 3.73 13.56 12.53
C SER A 98 3.87 14.71 13.50
N VAL A 99 5.10 15.05 13.94
CA VAL A 99 5.36 16.21 14.80
C VAL A 99 5.02 17.52 14.08
N ALA A 100 5.47 17.68 12.83
CA ALA A 100 5.17 18.86 12.03
C ALA A 100 3.66 19.01 11.78
N PHE A 101 2.97 17.92 11.46
CA PHE A 101 1.53 17.93 11.21
C PHE A 101 0.74 18.23 12.49
N SER A 102 1.15 17.69 13.64
CA SER A 102 0.53 17.98 14.94
C SER A 102 0.73 19.43 15.39
N GLY A 103 1.80 20.08 14.90
CA GLY A 103 2.04 21.51 15.08
C GLY A 103 1.13 22.41 14.22
N SER A 104 0.42 21.84 13.25
CA SER A 104 -0.57 22.57 12.43
C SER A 104 -1.92 22.67 13.16
N GLN A 105 -2.66 23.77 12.96
CA GLN A 105 -4.03 23.86 13.51
C GLN A 105 -4.93 22.84 12.82
N LEU A 106 -6.01 22.39 13.47
CA LEU A 106 -6.96 21.41 12.90
C LEU A 106 -7.51 21.85 11.51
N THR A 107 -7.59 23.17 11.27
CA THR A 107 -7.99 23.77 10.00
C THR A 107 -6.97 23.64 8.87
N ALA A 108 -5.72 23.31 9.18
CA ALA A 108 -4.63 23.16 8.22
C ALA A 108 -4.79 21.93 7.30
N SER A 109 -5.70 21.01 7.65
CA SER A 109 -6.13 19.91 6.77
C SER A 109 -7.00 20.37 5.59
N PHE A 110 -7.55 21.60 5.62
CA PHE A 110 -8.46 22.13 4.59
C PHE A 110 -7.75 22.95 3.51
N ASN A 111 -6.60 22.48 3.05
CA ASN A 111 -5.93 22.98 1.85
C ASN A 111 -5.32 21.81 1.06
N TYR A 112 -4.79 22.08 -0.14
CA TYR A 112 -4.20 21.01 -0.96
C TYR A 112 -3.03 20.32 -0.26
N ALA A 113 -2.18 21.05 0.46
CA ALA A 113 -1.05 20.44 1.16
C ALA A 113 -1.49 19.48 2.28
N GLY A 114 -2.53 19.85 3.02
CA GLY A 114 -3.15 19.03 4.06
C GLY A 114 -3.75 17.75 3.49
N LEU A 115 -4.55 17.87 2.42
CA LEU A 115 -5.14 16.71 1.73
C LEU A 115 -4.07 15.77 1.17
N ARG A 116 -3.04 16.30 0.50
CA ARG A 116 -1.91 15.52 -0.02
C ARG A 116 -1.15 14.80 1.10
N THR A 117 -0.92 15.49 2.22
CA THR A 117 -0.26 14.90 3.41
C THR A 117 -1.09 13.76 4.00
N LEU A 118 -2.41 13.92 4.10
CA LEU A 118 -3.32 12.87 4.55
C LEU A 118 -3.33 11.68 3.58
N CYS A 119 -3.38 11.91 2.27
CA CYS A 119 -3.27 10.86 1.25
C CYS A 119 -1.98 10.04 1.39
N MET A 120 -0.84 10.73 1.52
CA MET A 120 0.45 10.06 1.73
C MET A 120 0.54 9.33 3.07
N SER A 121 -0.10 9.86 4.13
CA SER A 121 -0.20 9.17 5.43
C SER A 121 -0.96 7.85 5.31
N MET A 122 -2.02 7.84 4.51
CA MET A 122 -2.74 6.60 4.20
C MET A 122 -1.84 5.61 3.45
N LEU A 123 -1.06 6.05 2.45
CA LEU A 123 -0.08 5.19 1.77
C LEU A 123 0.95 4.59 2.74
N ALA A 124 1.49 5.41 3.64
CA ALA A 124 2.45 4.96 4.66
C ALA A 124 1.83 3.88 5.57
N ARG A 125 0.57 4.04 5.98
CA ARG A 125 -0.17 3.03 6.77
C ARG A 125 -0.47 1.77 5.99
N LEU A 126 -0.85 1.87 4.71
CA LEU A 126 -1.10 0.71 3.84
C LEU A 126 0.18 -0.15 3.68
N MET A 127 1.36 0.44 3.84
CA MET A 127 2.66 -0.24 3.82
C MET A 127 3.21 -0.63 5.20
N ASP A 128 2.45 -0.42 6.28
CA ASP A 128 2.86 -0.59 7.70
C ASP A 128 4.09 0.24 8.13
N LEU A 129 4.37 1.37 7.47
CA LEU A 129 5.45 2.25 7.89
C LEU A 129 5.08 3.07 9.13
N ILE A 130 3.79 3.34 9.29
CA ILE A 130 3.23 3.91 10.52
C ILE A 130 2.64 2.76 11.32
N ALA A 131 3.10 2.59 12.55
CA ALA A 131 2.55 1.60 13.46
C ALA A 131 1.06 1.88 13.66
N SER A 132 0.21 1.02 13.11
CA SER A 132 -1.23 1.02 13.37
C SER A 132 -1.56 -0.24 14.14
N ASN A 133 -2.08 -0.09 15.36
CA ASN A 133 -2.59 -1.22 16.13
C ASN A 133 -3.92 -1.72 15.55
N ASP A 134 -4.55 -0.96 14.65
CA ASP A 134 -5.86 -1.27 14.08
C ASP A 134 -5.87 -1.07 12.55
N GLN A 135 -6.42 -2.04 11.82
CA GLN A 135 -6.66 -1.94 10.37
C GLN A 135 -7.69 -0.84 10.04
N ARG A 136 -8.53 -0.45 11.01
CA ARG A 136 -9.57 0.58 10.86
C ARG A 136 -9.01 2.00 10.80
N ASP A 137 -7.77 2.23 11.23
CA ASP A 137 -7.13 3.55 11.22
C ASP A 137 -7.11 4.16 9.81
N CYS A 138 -6.86 3.34 8.79
CA CYS A 138 -6.93 3.77 7.39
C CYS A 138 -8.34 4.21 6.99
N ALA A 139 -9.37 3.41 7.31
CA ALA A 139 -10.75 3.73 6.96
C ALA A 139 -11.25 5.03 7.63
N ILE A 140 -10.86 5.26 8.88
CA ILE A 140 -11.17 6.52 9.60
C ILE A 140 -10.48 7.70 8.92
N THR A 141 -9.20 7.57 8.59
CA THR A 141 -8.41 8.63 7.94
C THR A 141 -8.96 8.95 6.55
N VAL A 142 -9.34 7.94 5.76
CA VAL A 142 -10.02 8.13 4.47
C VAL A 142 -11.31 8.93 4.69
N GLY A 143 -12.19 8.49 5.60
CA GLY A 143 -13.46 9.15 5.86
C GLY A 143 -13.31 10.64 6.20
N LEU A 144 -12.35 10.98 7.06
CA LEU A 144 -12.03 12.37 7.39
C LEU A 144 -11.54 13.15 6.17
N THR A 145 -10.60 12.58 5.40
CA THR A 145 -9.97 13.25 4.26
C THR A 145 -10.97 13.48 3.12
N VAL A 146 -11.86 12.52 2.87
CA VAL A 146 -12.96 12.66 1.91
C VAL A 146 -13.89 13.80 2.30
N ARG A 147 -14.27 13.90 3.58
CA ARG A 147 -15.09 15.03 4.06
C ARG A 147 -14.39 16.38 3.90
N ALA A 148 -13.09 16.46 4.22
CA ALA A 148 -12.32 17.68 4.02
C ALA A 148 -12.25 18.09 2.55
N ALA A 149 -12.01 17.14 1.64
CA ALA A 149 -12.01 17.38 0.20
C ALA A 149 -13.40 17.80 -0.33
N GLN A 150 -14.48 17.23 0.21
CA GLN A 150 -15.84 17.62 -0.11
C GLN A 150 -16.15 19.05 0.31
N THR A 151 -15.71 19.48 1.50
CA THR A 151 -15.84 20.89 1.96
C THR A 151 -15.14 21.87 1.01
N MET A 152 -14.07 21.45 0.35
CA MET A 152 -13.36 22.22 -0.67
C MET A 152 -13.94 22.07 -2.10
N ASN A 153 -15.04 21.31 -2.24
CA ASN A 153 -15.71 20.99 -3.50
C ASN A 153 -14.86 20.22 -4.53
N LEU A 154 -13.90 19.40 -4.11
CA LEU A 154 -13.06 18.59 -5.03
C LEU A 154 -13.84 17.46 -5.71
N HIS A 155 -14.94 17.01 -5.09
CA HIS A 155 -15.88 16.06 -5.67
C HIS A 155 -16.65 16.62 -6.88
N ARG A 156 -16.61 17.95 -7.07
CA ARG A 156 -17.27 18.63 -8.19
C ARG A 156 -16.31 18.85 -9.35
N HIS A 157 -16.79 18.64 -10.57
CA HIS A 157 -16.01 18.81 -11.78
C HIS A 157 -15.50 20.26 -11.89
N PRO A 158 -14.18 20.50 -12.08
CA PRO A 158 -13.60 21.84 -12.09
C PRO A 158 -14.24 22.84 -13.07
N ARG A 159 -14.75 22.37 -14.21
CA ARG A 159 -15.50 23.16 -15.21
C ARG A 159 -16.71 23.92 -14.66
N LEU A 160 -17.27 23.48 -13.53
CA LEU A 160 -18.37 24.16 -12.86
C LEU A 160 -17.94 25.50 -12.22
N PHE A 161 -16.64 25.73 -12.08
CA PHE A 161 -16.07 26.95 -11.52
C PHE A 161 -15.40 27.77 -12.64
N GLY A 162 -16.02 28.89 -13.01
CA GLY A 162 -15.48 29.76 -14.05
C GLY A 162 -14.13 30.38 -13.68
N GLY A 163 -13.20 30.41 -14.64
CA GLY A 163 -11.91 31.09 -14.48
C GLY A 163 -10.84 30.33 -13.69
N MET A 164 -11.04 29.04 -13.38
CA MET A 164 -10.05 28.22 -12.69
C MET A 164 -8.82 27.96 -13.58
N PRO A 165 -7.58 28.18 -13.10
CA PRO A 165 -6.36 27.84 -13.83
C PRO A 165 -6.26 26.33 -14.13
N GLY A 166 -5.67 25.97 -15.28
CA GLY A 166 -5.49 24.56 -15.69
C GLY A 166 -4.72 23.71 -14.67
N ALA A 167 -3.65 24.25 -14.09
CA ALA A 167 -2.86 23.58 -13.05
C ALA A 167 -3.68 23.28 -11.77
N GLU A 168 -4.60 24.18 -11.41
CA GLU A 168 -5.50 23.97 -10.27
C GLU A 168 -6.55 22.90 -10.60
N MET A 169 -7.11 22.94 -11.82
CA MET A 169 -8.04 21.93 -12.33
C MET A 169 -7.42 20.53 -12.30
N SER A 170 -6.19 20.39 -12.83
CA SER A 170 -5.40 19.15 -12.82
C SER A 170 -5.18 18.65 -11.38
N THR A 171 -4.75 19.53 -10.48
CA THR A 171 -4.53 19.19 -9.06
C THR A 171 -5.79 18.69 -8.36
N ARG A 172 -6.94 19.36 -8.54
CA ARG A 172 -8.21 18.95 -7.91
C ARG A 172 -8.63 17.55 -8.34
N ILE A 173 -8.52 17.26 -9.63
CA ILE A 173 -8.90 15.95 -10.19
C ILE A 173 -7.96 14.87 -9.66
N LYS A 174 -6.64 15.10 -9.73
CA LYS A 174 -5.64 14.17 -9.21
C LYS A 174 -5.88 13.81 -7.73
N ILE A 175 -6.09 14.81 -6.87
CA ILE A 175 -6.40 14.58 -5.45
C ILE A 175 -7.70 13.79 -5.29
N TRP A 176 -8.78 14.16 -5.98
CA TRP A 176 -10.06 13.46 -5.86
C TRP A 176 -9.99 12.01 -6.35
N THR A 177 -9.38 11.76 -7.51
CA THR A 177 -9.20 10.41 -8.06
C THR A 177 -8.35 9.54 -7.14
N THR A 178 -7.27 10.09 -6.60
CA THR A 178 -6.44 9.40 -5.61
C THR A 178 -7.24 9.07 -4.35
N LEU A 179 -8.12 9.95 -3.88
CA LEU A 179 -9.01 9.66 -2.75
C LEU A 179 -10.01 8.53 -3.04
N VAL A 180 -10.61 8.49 -4.23
CA VAL A 180 -11.50 7.38 -4.63
C VAL A 180 -10.75 6.06 -4.64
N LEU A 181 -9.52 6.04 -5.15
CA LEU A 181 -8.69 4.84 -5.15
C LEU A 181 -8.28 4.42 -3.73
N LEU A 182 -7.89 5.35 -2.87
CA LEU A 182 -7.53 5.07 -1.48
C LEU A 182 -8.73 4.59 -0.65
N ASP A 183 -9.93 5.13 -0.89
CA ASP A 183 -11.17 4.65 -0.29
C ASP A 183 -11.45 3.20 -0.70
N LEU A 184 -11.37 2.89 -1.98
CA LEU A 184 -11.49 1.52 -2.47
C LEU A 184 -10.51 0.56 -1.77
N LEU A 185 -9.22 0.92 -1.70
CA LEU A 185 -8.20 0.09 -1.05
C LEU A 185 -8.45 -0.07 0.45
N ALA A 186 -8.85 0.99 1.16
CA ALA A 186 -9.15 0.93 2.57
C ALA A 186 -10.40 0.09 2.87
N SER A 187 -11.44 0.18 2.04
CA SER A 187 -12.67 -0.61 2.15
C SER A 187 -12.45 -2.09 1.91
N VAL A 188 -11.60 -2.44 0.93
CA VAL A 188 -11.20 -3.83 0.69
C VAL A 188 -10.52 -4.44 1.92
N ARG A 189 -9.64 -3.69 2.58
CA ARG A 189 -8.89 -4.19 3.75
C ARG A 189 -9.71 -4.24 5.03
N SER A 190 -10.48 -3.18 5.29
CA SER A 190 -11.29 -3.08 6.51
C SER A 190 -12.61 -3.85 6.45
N SER A 191 -12.96 -4.41 5.28
CA SER A 191 -14.28 -5.02 5.02
C SER A 191 -15.44 -4.08 5.34
N LEU A 192 -15.23 -2.77 5.16
CA LEU A 192 -16.25 -1.74 5.28
C LEU A 192 -16.70 -1.28 3.89
N PRO A 193 -17.96 -0.84 3.72
CA PRO A 193 -18.37 -0.16 2.49
C PRO A 193 -17.51 1.09 2.20
N PRO A 194 -17.23 1.41 0.92
CA PRO A 194 -16.62 2.68 0.53
C PRO A 194 -17.42 3.88 1.01
N VAL A 195 -16.73 4.93 1.43
CA VAL A 195 -17.39 6.18 1.88
C VAL A 195 -17.77 7.10 0.71
N ILE A 196 -17.15 6.92 -0.47
CA ILE A 196 -17.50 7.64 -1.69
C ILE A 196 -18.44 6.76 -2.54
N HIS A 197 -19.63 7.27 -2.86
CA HIS A 197 -20.56 6.60 -3.75
C HIS A 197 -20.56 7.22 -5.15
N SER A 198 -20.95 6.43 -6.16
CA SER A 198 -20.94 6.83 -7.56
C SER A 198 -21.82 8.03 -7.91
N GLY A 199 -22.79 8.38 -7.04
CA GLY A 199 -23.63 9.57 -7.18
C GLY A 199 -23.11 10.81 -6.44
N ASP A 200 -22.05 10.68 -5.64
CA ASP A 200 -21.56 11.74 -4.76
C ASP A 200 -20.56 12.68 -5.47
N TYR A 201 -20.15 12.36 -6.70
CA TYR A 201 -19.16 13.13 -7.44
C TYR A 201 -19.43 13.11 -8.94
N ASP A 202 -19.15 14.24 -9.59
CA ASP A 202 -19.11 14.40 -11.06
C ASP A 202 -17.70 14.78 -11.55
N SER A 203 -16.74 14.92 -10.62
CA SER A 203 -15.31 15.03 -10.88
C SER A 203 -14.78 13.68 -11.39
N SER A 204 -15.14 13.35 -12.62
CA SER A 204 -14.55 12.23 -13.33
C SER A 204 -13.22 12.67 -13.94
N VAL A 205 -12.29 11.71 -14.03
CA VAL A 205 -11.02 11.89 -14.73
C VAL A 205 -11.20 12.24 -16.22
N ARG A 206 -12.42 12.09 -16.76
CA ARG A 206 -12.77 12.55 -18.11
C ARG A 206 -12.86 14.08 -18.12
N LEU A 207 -11.71 14.75 -18.17
CA LEU A 207 -11.53 16.12 -18.63
C LEU A 207 -11.93 16.22 -20.12
N GLY A 208 -13.20 15.99 -20.42
CA GLY A 208 -13.83 16.73 -21.51
C GLY A 208 -14.24 16.04 -22.77
N ARG A 209 -14.82 14.84 -22.72
CA ARG A 209 -15.33 14.25 -23.96
C ARG A 209 -16.78 13.80 -23.99
N GLU A 210 -17.47 13.65 -22.87
CA GLU A 210 -18.79 12.98 -22.88
C GLU A 210 -20.00 13.81 -22.43
N ALA A 211 -19.88 15.14 -22.36
CA ALA A 211 -21.04 16.01 -22.12
C ALA A 211 -21.33 16.96 -23.29
N ASP A 212 -20.74 16.73 -24.47
CA ASP A 212 -21.07 17.52 -25.66
C ASP A 212 -22.23 16.87 -26.41
N ASN A 213 -23.43 17.00 -25.84
CA ASN A 213 -24.65 16.90 -26.63
C ASN A 213 -25.75 17.88 -26.23
N ASP A 214 -25.53 18.78 -25.27
CA ASP A 214 -26.44 19.90 -25.02
C ASP A 214 -25.79 20.87 -24.02
N THR A 215 -24.93 21.79 -24.48
CA THR A 215 -24.95 23.22 -24.07
C THR A 215 -23.76 24.00 -24.64
N LEU A 216 -24.09 25.16 -25.20
CA LEU A 216 -23.19 26.15 -25.77
C LEU A 216 -22.16 26.66 -24.73
N SER A 217 -20.94 26.15 -24.77
CA SER A 217 -19.76 26.90 -24.35
C SER A 217 -18.56 26.42 -25.16
N PRO A 218 -17.76 27.33 -25.75
CA PRO A 218 -16.59 26.92 -26.51
C PRO A 218 -15.65 26.19 -25.56
N ALA A 219 -15.29 24.96 -25.92
CA ALA A 219 -14.23 24.22 -25.25
C ALA A 219 -13.02 25.16 -25.07
N PRO A 220 -12.37 25.21 -23.90
CA PRO A 220 -11.10 25.90 -23.79
C PRO A 220 -10.12 25.18 -24.73
N THR A 221 -9.91 25.76 -25.91
CA THR A 221 -8.86 25.40 -26.86
C THR A 221 -7.53 25.74 -26.21
N GLY A 222 -7.02 24.82 -25.41
CA GLY A 222 -5.72 24.87 -24.77
C GLY A 222 -5.14 23.47 -24.74
N HIS A 223 -3.92 23.32 -25.24
CA HIS A 223 -3.14 22.09 -25.38
C HIS A 223 -2.75 21.41 -24.04
N ASP A 224 -3.42 21.71 -22.93
CA ASP A 224 -3.07 21.30 -21.55
C ASP A 224 -3.93 20.12 -21.05
N SER A 225 -4.31 19.18 -21.91
CA SER A 225 -4.88 17.92 -21.42
C SER A 225 -3.73 17.03 -20.94
N ASP A 226 -3.42 17.12 -19.64
CA ASP A 226 -2.58 16.18 -18.89
C ASP A 226 -3.14 14.74 -18.87
N GLU A 227 -4.27 14.45 -19.53
CA GLU A 227 -4.93 13.15 -19.51
C GLU A 227 -4.09 12.08 -20.20
N THR A 228 -3.73 11.05 -19.45
CA THR A 228 -3.07 9.87 -19.97
C THR A 228 -4.08 8.77 -20.34
N PRO A 229 -3.75 7.82 -21.22
CA PRO A 229 -4.63 6.67 -21.47
C PRO A 229 -4.96 5.88 -20.19
N PHE A 230 -4.07 5.94 -19.21
CA PHE A 230 -4.23 5.31 -17.91
C PHE A 230 -5.33 5.99 -17.06
N ASP A 231 -5.44 7.31 -17.14
CA ASP A 231 -6.48 8.12 -16.48
C ASP A 231 -7.90 7.71 -16.94
N HIS A 232 -8.06 7.38 -18.22
CA HIS A 232 -9.33 6.83 -18.73
C HIS A 232 -9.64 5.44 -18.19
N ILE A 233 -8.63 4.57 -18.04
CA ILE A 233 -8.82 3.25 -17.44
C ILE A 233 -9.28 3.38 -15.99
N LEU A 234 -8.70 4.32 -15.24
CA LEU A 234 -9.12 4.63 -13.87
C LEU A 234 -10.58 5.10 -13.79
N ALA A 235 -10.98 6.02 -14.68
CA ALA A 235 -12.36 6.48 -14.76
C ALA A 235 -13.37 5.36 -15.01
N ASP A 236 -13.02 4.37 -15.84
CA ASP A 236 -13.88 3.22 -16.12
C ASP A 236 -13.87 2.21 -14.95
N PHE A 237 -12.71 2.00 -14.32
CA PHE A 237 -12.51 0.98 -13.28
C PHE A 237 -13.15 1.36 -11.94
N LEU A 238 -12.88 2.56 -11.44
CA LEU A 238 -13.21 2.95 -10.06
C LEU A 238 -14.71 2.86 -9.75
N PRO A 239 -15.65 3.33 -10.59
CA PRO A 239 -17.08 3.21 -10.31
C PRO A 239 -17.54 1.75 -10.19
N THR A 240 -17.07 0.88 -11.09
CA THR A 240 -17.39 -0.56 -11.06
C THR A 240 -16.80 -1.22 -9.83
N ALA A 241 -15.54 -0.95 -9.50
CA ALA A 241 -14.87 -1.53 -8.34
C ALA A 241 -15.52 -1.10 -7.02
N SER A 242 -15.79 0.20 -6.84
CA SER A 242 -16.47 0.73 -5.66
C SER A 242 -17.88 0.16 -5.52
N HIS A 243 -18.60 -0.04 -6.63
CA HIS A 243 -19.90 -0.70 -6.60
C HIS A 243 -19.80 -2.14 -6.08
N ILE A 244 -18.84 -2.93 -6.58
CA ILE A 244 -18.60 -4.31 -6.16
C ILE A 244 -18.27 -4.39 -4.67
N VAL A 245 -17.29 -3.59 -4.22
CA VAL A 245 -16.85 -3.61 -2.81
C VAL A 245 -17.97 -3.15 -1.89
N ARG A 246 -18.76 -2.13 -2.30
CA ARG A 246 -19.96 -1.71 -1.57
C ARG A 246 -20.95 -2.86 -1.44
N MET A 247 -21.26 -3.57 -2.52
CA MET A 247 -22.21 -4.70 -2.49
C MET A 247 -21.71 -5.82 -1.58
N ALA A 248 -20.44 -6.19 -1.67
CA ALA A 248 -19.86 -7.27 -0.88
C ALA A 248 -19.86 -6.96 0.62
N ASN A 249 -19.59 -5.70 0.98
CA ASN A 249 -19.51 -5.24 2.37
C ASN A 249 -20.84 -4.67 2.90
N SER A 250 -21.92 -4.69 2.11
CA SER A 250 -23.25 -4.23 2.55
C SER A 250 -23.95 -5.28 3.42
N VAL A 251 -24.70 -4.82 4.43
CA VAL A 251 -25.50 -5.68 5.32
C VAL A 251 -26.49 -6.54 4.52
N ASN A 252 -27.12 -5.94 3.53
CA ASN A 252 -27.99 -6.64 2.58
C ASN A 252 -27.18 -6.90 1.30
N GLN A 253 -26.60 -8.10 1.20
CA GLN A 253 -25.90 -8.53 -0.02
C GLN A 253 -26.92 -8.80 -1.14
N GLU A 254 -27.22 -7.78 -1.95
CA GLU A 254 -28.08 -7.90 -3.13
C GLU A 254 -27.30 -8.42 -4.34
N LEU A 255 -26.69 -9.61 -4.22
CA LEU A 255 -25.91 -10.23 -5.28
C LEU A 255 -26.72 -11.35 -5.94
N ASP A 256 -27.24 -11.09 -7.14
CA ASP A 256 -27.66 -12.14 -8.06
C ASP A 256 -26.51 -12.53 -9.00
N TYR A 257 -26.57 -13.76 -9.53
CA TYR A 257 -25.48 -14.30 -10.33
C TYR A 257 -25.35 -13.63 -11.70
N THR A 258 -26.45 -13.12 -12.27
CA THR A 258 -26.44 -12.41 -13.56
C THR A 258 -25.66 -11.10 -13.47
N ASN A 259 -25.83 -10.37 -12.37
CA ASN A 259 -25.08 -9.15 -12.07
C ASN A 259 -23.60 -9.45 -11.85
N VAL A 260 -23.27 -10.57 -11.19
CA VAL A 260 -21.89 -11.03 -11.06
C VAL A 260 -21.22 -11.25 -12.42
N GLU A 261 -21.89 -11.92 -13.36
CA GLU A 261 -21.32 -12.15 -14.71
C GLU A 261 -21.18 -10.86 -15.53
N LYS A 262 -22.08 -9.89 -15.34
CA LYS A 262 -21.98 -8.57 -15.96
C LYS A 262 -20.77 -7.79 -15.42
N LEU A 263 -20.61 -7.75 -14.10
CA LEU A 263 -19.51 -7.06 -13.43
C LEU A 263 -18.16 -7.71 -13.73
N ASP A 264 -18.09 -9.05 -13.77
CA ASP A 264 -16.90 -9.79 -14.22
C ASP A 264 -16.45 -9.37 -15.62
N ARG A 265 -17.40 -9.26 -16.56
CA ARG A 265 -17.08 -8.85 -17.93
C ARG A 265 -16.45 -7.45 -17.97
N GLN A 266 -17.02 -6.50 -17.23
CA GLN A 266 -16.47 -5.15 -17.11
C GLN A 266 -15.05 -5.17 -16.52
N LEU A 267 -14.83 -5.93 -15.44
CA LEU A 267 -13.50 -6.05 -14.85
C LEU A 267 -12.48 -6.70 -15.80
N ARG A 268 -12.88 -7.72 -16.58
CA ARG A 268 -12.01 -8.35 -17.57
C ARG A 268 -11.67 -7.44 -18.75
N GLU A 269 -12.63 -6.64 -19.21
CA GLU A 269 -12.39 -5.63 -20.24
C GLU A 269 -11.35 -4.60 -19.73
N THR A 270 -11.53 -4.10 -18.50
CA THR A 270 -10.55 -3.21 -17.85
C THR A 270 -9.20 -3.87 -17.67
N LEU A 271 -9.14 -5.13 -17.22
CA LEU A 271 -7.89 -5.87 -17.09
C LEU A 271 -7.17 -6.00 -18.44
N GLY A 272 -7.91 -6.27 -19.51
CA GLY A 272 -7.39 -6.30 -20.87
C GLY A 272 -6.83 -4.95 -21.33
N LYS A 273 -7.46 -3.83 -20.96
CA LYS A 273 -6.94 -2.48 -21.23
C LYS A 273 -5.63 -2.22 -20.46
N VAL A 274 -5.54 -2.64 -19.20
CA VAL A 274 -4.33 -2.46 -18.37
C VAL A 274 -3.15 -3.29 -18.90
N SER A 275 -3.39 -4.54 -19.31
CA SER A 275 -2.34 -5.41 -19.85
C SER A 275 -1.81 -4.93 -21.20
N ASN A 276 -2.66 -4.30 -22.02
CA ASN A 276 -2.30 -3.79 -23.36
C ASN A 276 -2.10 -2.27 -23.38
N LEU A 277 -1.97 -1.65 -22.21
CA LEU A 277 -1.75 -0.21 -22.12
C LEU A 277 -0.48 0.13 -22.91
N HIS A 278 -0.58 1.05 -23.87
CA HIS A 278 0.59 1.65 -24.50
C HIS A 278 0.54 3.13 -24.21
N ASP A 279 1.40 3.56 -23.28
CA ASP A 279 1.55 4.96 -22.94
C ASP A 279 2.92 5.42 -23.43
N SER A 280 2.94 6.04 -24.61
CA SER A 280 4.16 6.57 -25.23
C SER A 280 4.78 7.73 -24.43
N THR A 281 4.03 8.31 -23.49
CA THR A 281 4.51 9.42 -22.65
C THR A 281 5.13 8.94 -21.34
N ALA A 282 4.83 7.71 -20.92
CA ALA A 282 5.39 7.12 -19.70
C ALA A 282 6.71 6.41 -19.97
N THR A 283 7.64 6.50 -19.01
CA THR A 283 8.83 5.64 -19.03
C THR A 283 8.41 4.17 -18.90
N PRO A 284 9.18 3.22 -19.46
CA PRO A 284 8.87 1.79 -19.35
C PRO A 284 8.65 1.32 -17.89
N ARG A 285 9.39 1.93 -16.96
CA ARG A 285 9.26 1.65 -15.52
C ARG A 285 7.92 2.12 -14.94
N LYS A 286 7.49 3.35 -15.26
CA LYS A 286 6.18 3.88 -14.82
C LYS A 286 5.03 3.06 -15.39
N HIS A 287 5.14 2.67 -16.65
CA HIS A 287 4.17 1.79 -17.31
C HIS A 287 4.06 0.43 -16.63
N HIS A 288 5.20 -0.23 -16.40
CA HIS A 288 5.23 -1.53 -15.74
C HIS A 288 4.64 -1.46 -14.32
N LEU A 289 4.99 -0.43 -13.56
CA LEU A 289 4.46 -0.19 -12.22
C LEU A 289 2.92 -0.03 -12.23
N ARG A 290 2.39 0.83 -13.10
CA ARG A 290 0.93 1.00 -13.25
C ARG A 290 0.26 -0.31 -13.63
N SER A 291 0.82 -1.03 -14.60
CA SER A 291 0.24 -2.29 -15.07
C SER A 291 0.19 -3.33 -13.95
N GLU A 292 1.29 -3.59 -13.26
CA GLU A 292 1.34 -4.60 -12.20
C GLU A 292 0.42 -4.25 -11.02
N MET A 293 0.47 -3.02 -10.52
CA MET A 293 -0.35 -2.62 -9.38
C MET A 293 -1.84 -2.71 -9.70
N PHE A 294 -2.28 -2.24 -10.87
CA PHE A 294 -3.69 -2.28 -11.23
C PHE A 294 -4.18 -3.68 -11.55
N GLN A 295 -3.33 -4.54 -12.13
CA GLN A 295 -3.67 -5.94 -12.28
C GLN A 295 -3.91 -6.62 -10.92
N ILE A 296 -3.10 -6.31 -9.89
CA ILE A 296 -3.31 -6.81 -8.52
C ILE A 296 -4.64 -6.31 -7.96
N ILE A 297 -4.90 -5.00 -8.04
CA ILE A 297 -6.14 -4.39 -7.53
C ILE A 297 -7.38 -4.96 -8.23
N ILE A 298 -7.37 -5.07 -9.55
CA ILE A 298 -8.50 -5.65 -10.31
C ILE A 298 -8.75 -7.10 -9.91
N ARG A 299 -7.70 -7.93 -9.85
CA ARG A 299 -7.83 -9.35 -9.45
C ARG A 299 -8.32 -9.49 -8.01
N ARG A 300 -7.93 -8.57 -7.12
CA ARG A 300 -8.47 -8.52 -5.76
C ARG A 300 -9.96 -8.23 -5.73
N VAL A 301 -10.41 -7.24 -6.50
CA VAL A 301 -11.84 -6.93 -6.65
C VAL A 301 -12.60 -8.09 -7.29
N MET A 302 -12.01 -8.80 -8.26
CA MET A 302 -12.59 -10.02 -8.83
C MET A 302 -12.74 -11.14 -7.80
N LEU A 303 -11.76 -11.33 -6.90
CA LEU A 303 -11.91 -12.29 -5.80
C LEU A 303 -13.11 -11.95 -4.91
N ILE A 304 -13.27 -10.67 -4.56
CA ILE A 304 -14.40 -10.19 -3.75
C ILE A 304 -15.73 -10.45 -4.46
N LEU A 305 -15.81 -10.14 -5.76
CA LEU A 305 -17.02 -10.35 -6.57
C LEU A 305 -17.47 -11.81 -6.61
N HIS A 306 -16.52 -12.74 -6.74
CA HIS A 306 -16.81 -14.15 -6.98
C HIS A 306 -16.84 -15.01 -5.73
N GLU A 307 -16.37 -14.51 -4.59
CA GLU A 307 -16.33 -15.24 -3.32
C GLU A 307 -17.69 -15.84 -2.93
N PRO A 308 -18.83 -15.10 -2.96
CA PRO A 308 -20.11 -15.60 -2.45
C PRO A 308 -20.72 -16.77 -3.25
N PHE A 309 -20.28 -16.95 -4.50
CA PHE A 309 -20.79 -17.99 -5.41
C PHE A 309 -19.75 -19.09 -5.65
N GLY A 310 -18.48 -18.73 -5.82
CA GLY A 310 -17.40 -19.67 -6.11
C GLY A 310 -17.04 -20.59 -4.94
N ARG A 311 -17.47 -20.25 -3.71
CA ARG A 311 -17.30 -21.09 -2.51
C ARG A 311 -18.53 -21.94 -2.16
N ARG A 312 -19.65 -21.80 -2.88
CA ARG A 312 -20.85 -22.61 -2.60
C ARG A 312 -20.62 -24.10 -2.93
N PRO A 313 -21.36 -25.02 -2.28
CA PRO A 313 -21.39 -26.42 -2.69
C PRO A 313 -21.74 -26.55 -4.18
N ASN A 314 -21.04 -27.43 -4.90
CA ASN A 314 -21.21 -27.64 -6.34
C ASN A 314 -21.00 -26.38 -7.22
N ALA A 315 -20.24 -25.38 -6.75
CA ALA A 315 -19.96 -24.17 -7.53
C ALA A 315 -19.31 -24.45 -8.89
N ALA A 316 -18.49 -25.51 -9.01
CA ALA A 316 -17.91 -25.92 -10.29
C ALA A 316 -18.95 -26.22 -11.38
N VAL A 317 -20.16 -26.64 -10.99
CA VAL A 317 -21.27 -26.93 -11.89
C VAL A 317 -22.21 -25.73 -12.00
N ASN A 318 -22.68 -25.22 -10.86
CA ASN A 318 -23.75 -24.23 -10.79
C ASN A 318 -23.28 -22.79 -11.03
N PHE A 319 -22.02 -22.49 -10.71
CA PHE A 319 -21.44 -21.15 -10.75
C PHE A 319 -20.03 -21.18 -11.35
N ARG A 320 -19.89 -21.88 -12.48
CA ARG A 320 -18.58 -22.22 -13.07
C ARG A 320 -17.69 -20.99 -13.31
N CYS A 321 -18.26 -19.87 -13.73
CA CYS A 321 -17.49 -18.63 -13.91
C CYS A 321 -16.83 -18.20 -12.59
N SER A 322 -17.61 -18.10 -11.52
CA SER A 322 -17.11 -17.71 -10.19
C SER A 322 -16.10 -18.72 -9.63
N TYR A 323 -16.37 -20.01 -9.81
CA TYR A 323 -15.44 -21.07 -9.41
C TYR A 323 -14.07 -20.90 -10.10
N MET A 324 -14.04 -20.72 -11.43
CA MET A 324 -12.81 -20.54 -12.17
C MET A 324 -12.10 -19.22 -11.84
N ARG A 325 -12.85 -18.12 -11.68
CA ARG A 325 -12.26 -16.82 -11.35
C ARG A 325 -11.52 -16.84 -10.00
N LEU A 326 -12.05 -17.53 -8.99
CA LEU A 326 -11.35 -17.65 -7.71
C LEU A 326 -10.00 -18.35 -7.84
N LEU A 327 -9.92 -19.42 -8.63
CA LEU A 327 -8.67 -20.16 -8.84
C LEU A 327 -7.67 -19.33 -9.68
N GLU A 328 -8.12 -18.76 -10.79
CA GLU A 328 -7.25 -18.00 -11.69
C GLU A 328 -6.74 -16.71 -11.04
N CYS A 329 -7.59 -15.95 -10.36
CA CYS A 329 -7.17 -14.71 -9.71
C CYS A 329 -6.23 -14.98 -8.53
N SER A 330 -6.48 -16.04 -7.75
CA SER A 330 -5.60 -16.38 -6.62
C SER A 330 -4.21 -16.83 -7.09
N LEU A 331 -4.13 -17.69 -8.10
CA LEU A 331 -2.84 -18.05 -8.71
C LEU A 331 -2.14 -16.83 -9.31
N ALA A 332 -2.84 -16.00 -10.08
CA ALA A 332 -2.25 -14.82 -10.71
C ALA A 332 -1.72 -13.81 -9.68
N LEU A 333 -2.41 -13.60 -8.56
CA LEU A 333 -1.93 -12.74 -7.47
C LEU A 333 -0.65 -13.29 -6.83
N ALA A 334 -0.58 -14.59 -6.57
CA ALA A 334 0.63 -15.20 -6.00
C ALA A 334 1.81 -15.21 -7.01
N VAL A 335 1.54 -15.32 -8.31
CA VAL A 335 2.54 -15.12 -9.36
C VAL A 335 3.05 -13.67 -9.37
N SER A 336 2.16 -12.67 -9.25
CA SER A 336 2.56 -11.27 -9.11
C SER A 336 3.42 -11.03 -7.85
N GLN A 337 3.11 -11.69 -6.72
CA GLN A 337 3.98 -11.66 -5.53
C GLN A 337 5.39 -12.17 -5.86
N GLY A 338 5.48 -13.31 -6.55
CA GLY A 338 6.75 -13.89 -6.99
C GLY A 338 7.54 -12.96 -7.93
N ALA A 339 6.87 -12.33 -8.89
CA ALA A 339 7.48 -11.40 -9.85
C ALA A 339 7.99 -10.11 -9.20
N LEU A 340 7.25 -9.56 -8.23
CA LEU A 340 7.68 -8.40 -7.45
C LEU A 340 8.87 -8.74 -6.54
N HIS A 341 8.95 -9.98 -6.05
CA HIS A 341 10.08 -10.43 -5.22
C HIS A 341 11.34 -10.75 -6.04
N SER A 342 11.19 -11.41 -7.19
CA SER A 342 12.30 -11.95 -8.00
C SER A 342 13.01 -10.91 -8.89
N GLN A 343 12.76 -9.61 -8.69
CA GLN A 343 13.39 -8.57 -9.49
C GLN A 343 14.91 -8.62 -9.34
N ASN A 344 15.55 -9.20 -10.35
CA ASN A 344 17.00 -9.45 -10.41
C ASN A 344 17.82 -8.17 -10.56
N ASN A 345 17.20 -7.10 -11.08
CA ASN A 345 17.85 -5.79 -11.16
C ASN A 345 17.45 -4.96 -9.94
N PRO A 346 18.38 -4.68 -9.00
CA PRO A 346 18.08 -3.84 -7.85
C PRO A 346 17.60 -2.44 -8.23
N ALA A 347 17.85 -1.97 -9.45
CA ALA A 347 17.35 -0.69 -9.95
C ALA A 347 15.85 -0.68 -10.30
N ASP A 348 15.20 -1.84 -10.46
CA ASP A 348 13.79 -1.91 -10.90
C ASP A 348 12.79 -1.65 -9.77
N GLY A 349 13.24 -1.66 -8.51
CA GLY A 349 12.70 -0.82 -7.43
C GLY A 349 11.19 -0.89 -7.16
N MET A 350 10.51 -2.02 -7.39
CA MET A 350 9.09 -2.19 -7.02
C MET A 350 8.86 -3.11 -5.81
N LYS A 351 9.94 -3.57 -5.16
CA LYS A 351 9.84 -4.46 -3.98
C LYS A 351 9.01 -3.86 -2.85
N TRP A 352 8.97 -2.52 -2.72
CA TRP A 352 8.10 -1.82 -1.77
C TRP A 352 6.61 -2.14 -1.96
N ALA A 353 6.17 -2.47 -3.18
CA ALA A 353 4.79 -2.82 -3.49
C ALA A 353 4.36 -4.15 -2.85
N LEU A 354 5.31 -5.03 -2.50
CA LEU A 354 4.99 -6.24 -1.72
C LEU A 354 4.34 -5.88 -0.39
N ASN A 355 4.84 -4.86 0.28
CA ASN A 355 4.35 -4.43 1.59
C ASN A 355 3.02 -3.68 1.47
N MET A 356 2.77 -3.08 0.30
CA MET A 356 1.46 -2.54 -0.05
C MET A 356 0.43 -3.67 -0.17
N PHE A 357 0.67 -4.71 -0.98
CA PHE A 357 -0.35 -5.73 -1.32
C PHE A 357 -0.28 -7.03 -0.50
N LYS A 358 0.47 -7.06 0.60
CA LYS A 358 0.68 -8.24 1.45
C LYS A 358 -0.62 -8.99 1.85
N GLU A 359 -1.68 -8.27 2.22
CA GLU A 359 -2.98 -8.84 2.64
C GLU A 359 -3.74 -9.44 1.43
N ASP A 360 -3.53 -8.89 0.23
CA ASP A 360 -4.10 -9.38 -1.01
C ASP A 360 -3.42 -10.69 -1.43
N PHE A 361 -2.09 -10.76 -1.28
CA PHE A 361 -1.33 -11.99 -1.46
C PHE A 361 -1.71 -13.05 -0.43
N GLU A 362 -1.78 -12.71 0.85
CA GLU A 362 -2.24 -13.63 1.90
C GLU A 362 -3.61 -14.23 1.56
N THR A 363 -4.58 -13.40 1.18
CA THR A 363 -5.92 -13.89 0.79
C THR A 363 -5.85 -14.83 -0.41
N ALA A 364 -4.98 -14.54 -1.39
CA ALA A 364 -4.76 -15.40 -2.54
C ALA A 364 -4.17 -16.76 -2.14
N LEU A 365 -3.19 -16.79 -1.23
CA LEU A 365 -2.56 -18.02 -0.75
C LEU A 365 -3.56 -18.92 -0.01
N VAL A 366 -4.44 -18.33 0.82
CA VAL A 366 -5.54 -19.06 1.46
C VAL A 366 -6.48 -19.66 0.41
N CYS A 367 -6.86 -18.90 -0.62
CA CYS A 367 -7.68 -19.40 -1.72
C CYS A 367 -7.02 -20.57 -2.46
N ILE A 368 -5.70 -20.52 -2.71
CA ILE A 368 -4.94 -21.61 -3.34
C ILE A 368 -4.95 -22.84 -2.44
N ALA A 369 -4.65 -22.70 -1.15
CA ALA A 369 -4.64 -23.81 -0.20
C ALA A 369 -6.00 -24.52 -0.12
N LEU A 370 -7.09 -23.73 -0.05
CA LEU A 370 -8.46 -24.27 -0.10
C LEU A 370 -8.77 -24.95 -1.45
N GLY A 371 -8.21 -24.43 -2.55
CA GLY A 371 -8.32 -25.04 -3.87
C GLY A 371 -7.66 -26.41 -3.95
N ILE A 372 -6.42 -26.53 -3.45
CA ILE A 372 -5.70 -27.81 -3.37
C ILE A 372 -6.47 -28.79 -2.49
N ARG A 373 -6.89 -28.37 -1.29
CA ARG A 373 -7.61 -29.23 -0.34
C ARG A 373 -8.92 -29.77 -0.91
N GLY A 374 -9.60 -28.95 -1.72
CA GLY A 374 -10.84 -29.30 -2.39
C GLY A 374 -10.67 -29.99 -3.74
N ASN A 375 -9.44 -30.41 -4.11
CA ASN A 375 -9.12 -31.04 -5.39
C ASN A 375 -9.57 -30.22 -6.61
N LYS A 376 -9.56 -28.89 -6.45
CA LYS A 376 -10.05 -27.95 -7.45
C LYS A 376 -9.09 -27.77 -8.63
N PHE A 377 -7.84 -28.20 -8.46
CA PHE A 377 -6.77 -28.11 -9.46
C PHE A 377 -6.48 -29.45 -10.18
N ASP A 378 -7.24 -30.51 -9.89
CA ASP A 378 -6.96 -31.88 -10.36
C ASP A 378 -7.47 -32.16 -11.77
N SER A 379 -7.69 -31.13 -12.58
CA SER A 379 -8.19 -31.32 -13.94
C SER A 379 -7.13 -31.98 -14.82
N GLU A 380 -7.41 -33.21 -15.28
CA GLU A 380 -6.52 -34.04 -16.10
C GLU A 380 -6.21 -33.46 -17.49
N ALA A 381 -6.94 -32.42 -17.94
CA ALA A 381 -6.92 -31.96 -19.33
C ALA A 381 -5.91 -30.84 -19.65
N LEU A 382 -5.13 -30.33 -18.67
CA LEU A 382 -4.37 -29.07 -18.82
C LEU A 382 -2.92 -29.18 -18.31
N THR A 383 -2.18 -30.22 -18.72
CA THR A 383 -0.73 -30.22 -18.50
C THR A 383 -0.06 -29.22 -19.44
N VAL A 384 0.47 -28.12 -18.89
CA VAL A 384 1.34 -27.21 -19.63
C VAL A 384 2.77 -27.64 -19.34
N ASN A 385 3.52 -28.05 -20.37
CA ASN A 385 4.91 -28.51 -20.26
C ASN A 385 5.13 -29.68 -19.26
N GLY A 386 4.12 -30.54 -19.07
CA GLY A 386 4.20 -31.69 -18.16
C GLY A 386 3.94 -31.38 -16.68
N THR A 387 3.72 -30.11 -16.31
CA THR A 387 3.27 -29.72 -14.97
C THR A 387 1.75 -29.62 -14.91
N THR A 388 1.13 -30.19 -13.87
CA THR A 388 -0.31 -30.08 -13.65
C THR A 388 -0.66 -28.73 -12.98
N PRO A 389 -1.91 -28.24 -13.10
CA PRO A 389 -2.34 -27.06 -12.33
C PRO A 389 -2.17 -27.22 -10.82
N ARG A 390 -2.30 -28.46 -10.30
CA ARG A 390 -2.05 -28.79 -8.90
C ARG A 390 -0.57 -28.61 -8.53
N ASP A 391 0.35 -29.00 -9.41
CA ASP A 391 1.80 -28.81 -9.21
C ASP A 391 2.17 -27.32 -9.20
N ILE A 392 1.56 -26.53 -10.08
CA ILE A 392 1.73 -25.07 -10.13
C ILE A 392 1.22 -24.43 -8.84
N ALA A 393 0.05 -24.85 -8.34
CA ALA A 393 -0.49 -24.36 -7.08
C ALA A 393 0.44 -24.66 -5.90
N TRP A 394 0.98 -25.89 -5.82
CA TRP A 394 1.93 -26.27 -4.79
C TRP A 394 3.26 -25.52 -4.86
N SER A 395 3.84 -25.39 -6.06
CA SER A 395 5.09 -24.64 -6.24
C SER A 395 4.91 -23.17 -5.86
N THR A 396 3.75 -22.59 -6.18
CA THR A 396 3.37 -21.23 -5.82
C THR A 396 3.27 -21.05 -4.30
N LEU A 397 2.59 -21.95 -3.58
CA LEU A 397 2.51 -21.90 -2.11
C LEU A 397 3.89 -22.01 -1.45
N ARG A 398 4.72 -22.95 -1.89
CA ARG A 398 6.08 -23.11 -1.35
C ARG A 398 6.94 -21.88 -1.60
N ARG A 399 6.83 -21.30 -2.80
CA ARG A 399 7.52 -20.06 -3.12
C ARG A 399 7.05 -18.90 -2.23
N ALA A 400 5.76 -18.82 -1.93
CA ALA A 400 5.22 -17.80 -1.04
C ALA A 400 5.69 -17.94 0.42
N VAL A 401 5.92 -19.18 0.90
CA VAL A 401 6.55 -19.42 2.21
C VAL A 401 7.95 -18.79 2.26
N GLU A 402 8.77 -18.99 1.23
CA GLU A 402 10.11 -18.39 1.16
C GLU A 402 10.05 -16.86 1.18
N ILE A 403 9.16 -16.28 0.37
CA ILE A 403 8.99 -14.82 0.27
C ILE A 403 8.57 -14.23 1.63
N THR A 404 7.54 -14.83 2.25
CA THR A 404 7.02 -14.35 3.54
C THR A 404 8.02 -14.56 4.67
N GLN A 405 8.83 -15.63 4.63
CA GLN A 405 9.92 -15.85 5.59
C GLN A 405 10.96 -14.73 5.55
N GLU A 406 11.37 -14.29 4.36
CA GLU A 406 12.35 -13.20 4.22
C GLU A 406 11.82 -11.87 4.81
N GLN A 407 10.51 -11.62 4.67
CA GLN A 407 9.83 -10.43 5.16
C GLN A 407 9.40 -10.52 6.62
N ALA A 408 9.45 -11.70 7.24
CA ALA A 408 8.86 -11.98 8.55
C ALA A 408 9.36 -11.08 9.69
N GLY A 409 10.55 -10.49 9.54
CA GLY A 409 11.11 -9.55 10.52
C GLY A 409 10.80 -8.08 10.26
N ASP A 410 10.09 -7.73 9.17
CA ASP A 410 9.90 -6.33 8.75
C ASP A 410 8.81 -5.63 9.55
N SER A 411 7.78 -6.37 9.97
CA SER A 411 6.73 -5.88 10.88
C SER A 411 6.02 -7.05 11.58
N ILE A 412 5.25 -6.74 12.62
CA ILE A 412 4.39 -7.73 13.30
C ILE A 412 3.42 -8.38 12.29
N LYS A 413 2.88 -7.62 11.32
CA LYS A 413 1.99 -8.19 10.30
C LYS A 413 2.71 -9.19 9.40
N HIS A 414 3.92 -8.89 8.94
CA HIS A 414 4.69 -9.86 8.14
C HIS A 414 5.04 -11.11 8.93
N HIS A 415 5.33 -10.98 10.22
CA HIS A 415 5.54 -12.12 11.12
C HIS A 415 4.29 -13.02 11.18
N LEU A 416 3.11 -12.42 11.38
CA LEU A 416 1.83 -13.14 11.42
C LEU A 416 1.48 -13.79 10.08
N ILE A 417 1.69 -13.10 8.96
CA ILE A 417 1.48 -13.65 7.61
C ILE A 417 2.39 -14.85 7.39
N PHE A 418 3.68 -14.75 7.72
CA PHE A 418 4.61 -15.88 7.59
C PHE A 418 4.17 -17.07 8.46
N LEU A 419 3.82 -16.83 9.73
CA LEU A 419 3.33 -17.87 10.63
C LEU A 419 2.10 -18.57 10.04
N GLY A 420 1.11 -17.78 9.61
CA GLY A 420 -0.15 -18.27 9.05
C GLY A 420 0.08 -19.11 7.79
N VAL A 421 0.84 -18.59 6.82
CA VAL A 421 1.14 -19.29 5.57
C VAL A 421 1.98 -20.55 5.83
N TYR A 422 2.97 -20.48 6.73
CA TYR A 422 3.83 -21.62 7.05
C TYR A 422 3.06 -22.78 7.68
N VAL A 423 2.24 -22.48 8.69
CA VAL A 423 1.40 -23.48 9.36
C VAL A 423 0.34 -24.02 8.40
N LEU A 424 -0.27 -23.17 7.57
CA LEU A 424 -1.25 -23.56 6.55
C LEU A 424 -0.66 -24.57 5.57
N VAL A 425 0.54 -24.31 5.05
CA VAL A 425 1.22 -25.21 4.12
C VAL A 425 1.61 -26.52 4.80
N ALA A 426 2.17 -26.48 6.02
CA ALA A 426 2.54 -27.68 6.76
C ALA A 426 1.32 -28.58 7.08
N ALA A 427 0.20 -27.96 7.47
CA ALA A 427 -1.05 -28.67 7.72
C ALA A 427 -1.62 -29.29 6.44
N LEU A 428 -1.58 -28.56 5.33
CA LEU A 428 -2.04 -29.04 4.03
C LEU A 428 -1.21 -30.23 3.52
N GLU A 429 0.12 -30.16 3.62
CA GLU A 429 1.02 -31.29 3.28
C GLU A 429 0.72 -32.53 4.14
N CYS A 430 0.43 -32.33 5.43
CA CYS A 430 0.04 -33.43 6.33
C CYS A 430 -1.25 -34.11 5.89
N LEU A 431 -2.26 -33.31 5.54
CA LEU A 431 -3.58 -33.79 5.13
C LEU A 431 -3.51 -34.60 3.83
N GLU A 432 -2.66 -34.21 2.88
CA GLU A 432 -2.45 -34.98 1.65
C GLU A 432 -1.86 -36.37 1.91
N CYS A 433 -1.03 -36.50 2.95
CA CYS A 433 -0.43 -37.77 3.36
C CYS A 433 -1.28 -38.55 4.38
N ASN A 434 -2.51 -38.10 4.70
CA ASN A 434 -3.34 -38.63 5.79
C ASN A 434 -2.61 -38.72 7.15
N GLY A 435 -1.73 -37.75 7.43
CA GLY A 435 -0.95 -37.70 8.66
C GLY A 435 -1.67 -37.04 9.86
N PRO A 436 -1.07 -37.11 11.06
CA PRO A 436 -1.60 -36.49 12.27
C PRO A 436 -1.40 -34.96 12.24
N ILE A 437 -2.42 -34.23 11.78
CA ILE A 437 -2.38 -32.76 11.60
C ILE A 437 -1.92 -32.01 12.86
N ARG A 438 -2.36 -32.44 14.05
CA ARG A 438 -2.04 -31.76 15.31
C ARG A 438 -0.54 -31.77 15.61
N GLU A 439 0.10 -32.93 15.44
CA GLU A 439 1.54 -33.10 15.65
C GLU A 439 2.31 -32.28 14.62
N ARG A 440 1.88 -32.32 13.36
CA ARG A 440 2.54 -31.56 12.30
C ARG A 440 2.47 -30.04 12.49
N ILE A 441 1.34 -29.52 12.98
CA ILE A 441 1.20 -28.10 13.30
C ILE A 441 2.12 -27.72 14.46
N PHE A 442 2.25 -28.56 15.48
CA PHE A 442 3.15 -28.33 16.61
C PHE A 442 4.62 -28.27 16.15
N GLU A 443 5.06 -29.26 15.36
CA GLU A 443 6.40 -29.28 14.76
C GLU A 443 6.68 -28.03 13.91
N ALA A 444 5.69 -27.61 13.11
CA ALA A 444 5.80 -26.40 12.31
C ALA A 444 5.95 -25.15 13.19
N GLY A 445 5.23 -25.07 14.31
CA GLY A 445 5.38 -24.02 15.30
C GLY A 445 6.80 -23.96 15.90
N GLU A 446 7.35 -25.09 16.33
CA GLU A 446 8.71 -25.15 16.87
C GLU A 446 9.76 -24.74 15.83
N LYS A 447 9.63 -25.24 14.59
CA LYS A 447 10.53 -24.88 13.50
C LYS A 447 10.42 -23.42 13.10
N PHE A 448 9.22 -22.84 13.16
CA PHE A 448 9.00 -21.42 12.95
C PHE A 448 9.78 -20.59 13.99
N VAL A 449 9.66 -20.93 15.28
CA VAL A 449 10.39 -20.22 16.36
C VAL A 449 11.89 -20.26 16.11
N SER A 450 12.45 -21.44 15.85
CA SER A 450 13.88 -21.60 15.54
C SER A 450 14.31 -20.80 14.31
N THR A 451 13.47 -20.76 13.27
CA THR A 451 13.73 -19.97 12.06
C THR A 451 13.75 -18.48 12.36
N MET A 452 12.81 -17.99 13.17
CA MET A 452 12.72 -16.59 13.55
C MET A 452 13.88 -16.15 14.45
N GLU A 453 14.32 -17.00 15.39
CA GLU A 453 15.53 -16.75 16.20
C GLU A 453 16.77 -16.58 15.32
N LYS A 454 16.94 -17.45 14.32
CA LYS A 454 18.03 -17.36 13.35
C LYS A 454 17.96 -16.07 12.52
N THR A 455 16.78 -15.73 12.00
CA THR A 455 16.57 -14.50 11.22
C THR A 455 16.85 -13.25 12.06
N LYS A 456 16.42 -13.23 13.32
CA LYS A 456 16.72 -12.16 14.28
C LYS A 456 18.23 -12.02 14.51
N GLY A 457 18.93 -13.13 14.73
CA GLY A 457 20.39 -13.14 14.90
C GLY A 457 21.15 -12.63 13.67
N GLN A 458 20.69 -12.94 12.46
CA GLN A 458 21.30 -12.43 11.22
C GLN A 458 21.11 -10.92 11.05
N ARG A 459 19.91 -10.39 11.29
CA ARG A 459 19.63 -8.94 11.16
C ARG A 459 20.39 -8.10 12.18
N LEU A 460 20.57 -8.61 13.40
CA LEU A 460 21.42 -7.97 14.42
C LEU A 460 22.88 -7.86 13.98
N ASN A 461 23.40 -8.85 13.28
CA ASN A 461 24.78 -8.86 12.77
C ASN A 461 24.98 -8.00 11.52
N ASP A 462 23.94 -7.81 10.72
CA ASP A 462 23.96 -6.98 9.49
C ASP A 462 23.81 -5.47 9.78
N THR A 463 23.52 -5.09 11.03
CA THR A 463 23.45 -3.68 11.43
C THR A 463 24.86 -3.15 11.68
N PRO A 464 25.39 -2.17 10.92
CA PRO A 464 26.71 -1.64 11.18
C PRO A 464 26.75 -1.02 12.57
N THR A 465 27.73 -1.44 13.38
CA THR A 465 28.03 -0.82 14.67
C THR A 465 28.36 0.64 14.40
N ALA A 466 27.51 1.56 14.87
CA ALA A 466 27.80 2.98 14.81
C ALA A 466 29.15 3.24 15.49
N PRO A 467 30.05 4.06 14.92
CA PRO A 467 31.26 4.45 15.62
C PRO A 467 30.84 5.23 16.87
N VAL A 468 31.28 4.73 18.04
CA VAL A 468 31.18 5.45 19.31
C VAL A 468 31.89 6.78 19.11
N SER A 469 31.13 7.88 19.04
CA SER A 469 31.70 9.21 19.06
C SER A 469 32.18 9.49 20.48
N ASP A 470 33.49 9.45 20.68
CA ASP A 470 34.14 9.99 21.86
C ASP A 470 33.73 11.45 22.01
N SER A 471 32.91 11.74 23.01
CA SER A 471 32.63 13.11 23.45
C SER A 471 33.78 13.58 24.36
N PRO A 472 34.27 14.82 24.21
CA PRO A 472 35.36 15.32 25.03
C PRO A 472 34.86 15.58 26.45
N SER A 473 35.62 15.07 27.41
CA SER A 473 35.50 15.28 28.85
C SER A 473 35.35 16.76 29.22
N ALA A 474 34.29 17.10 29.97
CA ALA A 474 34.20 18.38 30.69
C ALA A 474 34.84 18.25 32.09
N PRO A 475 35.50 19.31 32.61
CA PRO A 475 36.17 19.26 33.91
C PRO A 475 35.15 19.42 35.05
N GLY A 476 35.45 18.77 36.18
CA GLY A 476 34.55 18.59 37.30
C GLY A 476 34.28 19.84 38.15
N SER A 477 33.22 19.73 38.95
CA SER A 477 33.07 20.46 40.20
C SER A 477 32.24 19.65 41.20
N GLU A 478 32.77 19.65 42.41
CA GLU A 478 32.46 18.96 43.66
C GLU A 478 30.97 18.90 44.11
N ILE A 479 30.58 17.69 44.52
CA ILE A 479 29.95 17.26 45.79
C ILE A 479 29.04 18.28 46.51
N CYS A 480 27.76 17.93 46.65
CA CYS A 480 27.05 18.05 47.92
C CYS A 480 25.96 16.98 48.05
N SER A 481 26.10 16.15 49.08
CA SER A 481 25.28 15.00 49.45
C SER A 481 24.01 15.37 50.21
N ASN A 482 22.87 14.73 49.93
CA ASN A 482 22.04 14.06 50.96
C ASN A 482 20.86 13.24 50.39
N THR A 483 20.92 11.93 50.66
CA THR A 483 19.87 10.97 51.10
C THR A 483 18.60 10.75 50.26
N GLY A 484 18.39 9.47 49.86
CA GLY A 484 17.40 8.95 48.87
C GLY A 484 15.91 8.85 49.32
N PRO A 485 15.08 7.93 48.74
CA PRO A 485 15.42 6.65 48.13
C PRO A 485 15.17 6.55 46.61
N GLU A 486 15.76 5.50 46.04
CA GLU A 486 15.91 5.14 44.64
C GLU A 486 14.59 4.98 43.87
N LEU A 487 14.45 5.74 42.78
CA LEU A 487 13.61 5.40 41.64
C LEU A 487 14.57 5.14 40.47
N ASN A 488 14.66 3.87 40.08
CA ASN A 488 15.56 3.43 39.01
C ASN A 488 15.22 4.15 37.69
N GLN A 489 16.29 4.57 37.04
CA GLN A 489 16.41 5.10 35.68
C GLN A 489 15.63 4.19 34.70
N GLY A 490 14.92 4.68 33.70
CA GLY A 490 15.45 5.56 32.66
C GLY A 490 16.04 4.73 31.50
N ASP A 491 15.31 3.72 31.02
CA ASP A 491 15.70 2.94 29.83
C ASP A 491 15.14 3.59 28.56
N THR A 492 15.97 4.38 27.89
CA THR A 492 15.94 4.54 26.44
C THR A 492 16.66 3.35 25.81
N SER A 493 15.99 2.19 25.75
CA SER A 493 16.42 1.07 24.91
C SER A 493 15.52 0.99 23.68
N ALA A 494 16.14 0.87 22.50
CA ALA A 494 15.47 0.57 21.24
C ALA A 494 14.39 -0.50 21.44
N TYR A 495 13.16 -0.22 21.01
CA TYR A 495 12.03 -1.15 21.06
C TYR A 495 12.32 -2.37 20.17
N TYR A 496 13.02 -3.35 20.74
CA TYR A 496 13.00 -4.73 20.29
C TYR A 496 11.74 -5.39 20.85
N ILE A 497 10.98 -6.05 19.96
CA ILE A 497 9.79 -6.81 20.31
C ILE A 497 10.18 -7.86 21.38
N ASP A 498 9.65 -7.68 22.58
CA ASP A 498 9.68 -8.69 23.63
C ASP A 498 8.67 -9.78 23.27
N MET A 499 9.18 -10.98 23.01
CA MET A 499 8.39 -12.14 22.54
C MET A 499 7.65 -12.84 23.70
N GLY A 500 7.70 -12.27 24.93
CA GLY A 500 7.11 -12.86 26.14
C GLY A 500 5.58 -12.73 26.29
N ASP A 501 4.93 -11.81 25.58
CA ASP A 501 3.52 -11.45 25.83
C ASP A 501 2.49 -12.01 24.80
N LEU A 502 2.91 -12.92 23.90
CA LEU A 502 1.99 -13.60 22.99
C LEU A 502 1.19 -14.67 23.73
N ASN A 503 0.13 -14.25 24.41
CA ASN A 503 -0.82 -15.14 25.08
C ASN A 503 -1.65 -15.90 24.03
N THR A 504 -1.37 -17.19 23.90
CA THR A 504 -1.82 -18.18 22.90
C THR A 504 -3.33 -18.53 22.92
N SER A 505 -4.24 -17.64 23.33
CA SER A 505 -5.61 -18.04 23.66
C SER A 505 -6.76 -17.44 22.83
N VAL A 506 -6.52 -16.94 21.60
CA VAL A 506 -7.63 -16.43 20.77
C VAL A 506 -7.48 -16.84 19.31
N PHE A 507 -7.56 -18.14 19.00
CA PHE A 507 -7.91 -18.64 17.66
C PHE A 507 -8.58 -20.02 17.78
N PHE A 508 -9.92 -20.02 17.79
CA PHE A 508 -10.79 -21.11 17.36
C PHE A 508 -11.91 -20.53 16.52
#